data_AF-A0A1E4J7P8-F1
#
_entry.id   AF-A0A1E4J7P8-F1
#
_cell.length_a   1.000
_cell.length_b   1.000
_cell.length_c   1.000
_cell.angle_alpha   90.00
_cell.angle_beta   90.00
_cell.angle_gamma   90.00
#
_symmetry.space_group_name_H-M   'P 1'
#
loop_
_entity.id
_entity.type
_entity.pdbx_description
1 polymer ?
#
loop_
_entity_poly.entity_id
_entity_poly.type
_entity_poly.pdbx_seq_one_letter_code
_entity_poly.pdbx_strand_id
1 'polypeptide(L)'
;MSEMNQAPTPPTLYIEGPAFWTPTMPGWEAARAAFRGEGTLTDPPAKRPSPQVLAPAERRRAPDTVALALEVAAAAMASSGRNAADVPCLFTSAHGDLSINDYMCSTLATDPKMLSPTKFHNSVHNAAVGYWTIGTGCMAASNAVSAFEHSFAAGLFEAAVQCAADHEPVLLVGYDTPTMGPLTSVTDSRGLLAVALVVAPERTERTVASFEWSLEGDAAPKPTAPRSAAARTLVGINPMADALSLFEALAQAEGSEGVPIELPVSSALALRLRLSPTA
;
A
#
# COMPACT_ATOMS: atom_id res chain seq x y z
N MET A 1 2.45 22.93 39.06
CA MET A 1 1.51 21.93 38.53
C MET A 1 1.66 21.98 37.03
N SER A 2 2.39 21.02 36.46
CA SER A 2 2.59 20.91 35.02
C SER A 2 1.30 20.33 34.46
N GLU A 3 0.48 21.16 33.78
CA GLU A 3 -0.48 20.62 32.83
C GLU A 3 0.33 19.85 31.80
N MET A 4 0.34 18.52 31.92
CA MET A 4 0.77 17.65 30.85
C MET A 4 -0.12 18.00 29.67
N ASN A 5 0.47 18.70 28.69
CA ASN A 5 -0.13 18.99 27.40
C ASN A 5 -0.47 17.65 26.74
N GLN A 6 -1.69 17.14 27.00
CA GLN A 6 -2.17 15.93 26.34
C GLN A 6 -2.23 16.26 24.85
N ALA A 7 -1.48 15.51 24.05
CA ALA A 7 -1.57 15.65 22.60
C ALA A 7 -3.04 15.48 22.20
N PRO A 8 -3.58 16.36 21.34
CA PRO A 8 -4.97 16.27 20.92
C PRO A 8 -5.24 14.88 20.32
N THR A 9 -6.32 14.24 20.75
CA THR A 9 -6.77 12.98 20.16
C THR A 9 -7.07 13.24 18.68
N PRO A 10 -6.47 12.50 17.74
CA PRO A 10 -6.76 12.69 16.33
C PRO A 10 -8.21 12.31 16.02
N PRO A 11 -8.82 12.90 14.97
CA PRO A 11 -10.19 12.59 14.61
C PRO A 11 -10.33 11.15 14.11
N THR A 12 -11.51 10.57 14.30
CA THR A 12 -11.91 9.34 13.61
C THR A 12 -11.91 9.57 12.11
N LEU A 13 -11.35 8.64 11.36
CA LEU A 13 -11.31 8.66 9.90
C LEU A 13 -12.03 7.43 9.34
N TYR A 14 -12.23 7.42 8.02
CA TYR A 14 -13.02 6.41 7.33
C TYR A 14 -12.20 5.76 6.22
N ILE A 15 -12.45 4.49 5.96
CA ILE A 15 -11.82 3.72 4.89
C ILE A 15 -12.85 3.46 3.81
N GLU A 16 -12.45 3.72 2.56
CA GLU A 16 -13.21 3.44 1.35
C GLU A 16 -12.34 2.68 0.35
N GLY A 17 -12.98 1.94 -0.54
CA GLY A 17 -12.32 1.28 -1.67
C GLY A 17 -11.07 0.45 -1.34
N PRO A 18 -11.11 -0.50 -0.39
CA PRO A 18 -10.00 -1.43 -0.22
C PRO A 18 -9.74 -2.20 -1.53
N ALA A 19 -8.48 -2.23 -1.94
CA ALA A 19 -7.98 -2.94 -3.10
C ALA A 19 -6.77 -3.77 -2.69
N PHE A 20 -6.68 -4.98 -3.23
CA PHE A 20 -5.62 -5.93 -2.89
C PHE A 20 -5.23 -6.70 -4.15
N TRP A 21 -3.94 -6.93 -4.34
CA TRP A 21 -3.45 -7.73 -5.44
C TRP A 21 -2.20 -8.52 -5.08
N THR A 22 -2.26 -9.82 -5.33
CA THR A 22 -1.12 -10.74 -5.38
C THR A 22 -1.44 -11.83 -6.42
N PRO A 23 -0.47 -12.58 -6.98
CA PRO A 23 -0.77 -13.62 -7.96
C PRO A 23 -1.79 -14.66 -7.50
N THR A 24 -1.85 -14.98 -6.21
CA THR A 24 -2.80 -15.94 -5.64
C THR A 24 -4.14 -15.33 -5.22
N MET A 25 -4.26 -14.00 -5.14
CA MET A 25 -5.50 -13.27 -4.82
C MET A 25 -5.56 -11.98 -5.68
N PRO A 26 -5.88 -12.11 -6.98
CA PRO A 26 -5.89 -11.00 -7.91
C PRO A 26 -7.18 -10.18 -7.79
N GLY A 27 -7.17 -9.18 -6.89
CA GLY A 27 -8.30 -8.29 -6.66
C GLY A 27 -8.93 -8.44 -5.28
N TRP A 28 -9.63 -7.39 -4.83
CA TRP A 28 -10.20 -7.34 -3.49
C TRP A 28 -11.22 -8.43 -3.21
N GLU A 29 -12.10 -8.75 -4.15
CA GLU A 29 -13.11 -9.79 -3.95
C GLU A 29 -12.47 -11.16 -3.71
N ALA A 30 -11.43 -11.51 -4.47
CA ALA A 30 -10.69 -12.75 -4.28
C ALA A 30 -9.96 -12.76 -2.92
N ALA A 31 -9.30 -11.66 -2.55
CA ALA A 31 -8.62 -11.54 -1.27
C ALA A 31 -9.58 -11.60 -0.08
N ARG A 32 -10.70 -10.88 -0.14
CA ARG A 32 -11.74 -10.84 0.89
C ARG A 32 -12.34 -12.23 1.12
N ALA A 33 -12.71 -12.95 0.05
CA ALA A 33 -13.22 -14.31 0.17
C ALA A 33 -12.18 -15.27 0.78
N ALA A 34 -10.92 -15.16 0.35
CA ALA A 34 -9.84 -15.99 0.89
C ALA A 34 -9.52 -15.69 2.37
N PHE A 35 -9.51 -14.42 2.78
CA PHE A 35 -9.31 -14.02 4.18
C PHE A 35 -10.45 -14.48 5.09
N ARG A 36 -11.67 -14.60 4.57
CA ARG A 36 -12.83 -15.18 5.27
C ARG A 36 -12.84 -16.71 5.30
N GLY A 37 -11.97 -17.37 4.53
CA GLY A 37 -12.03 -18.82 4.33
C GLY A 37 -13.21 -19.27 3.45
N GLU A 38 -13.86 -18.33 2.77
CA GLU A 38 -14.98 -18.57 1.85
C GLU A 38 -14.51 -18.81 0.41
N GLY A 39 -13.26 -18.42 0.10
CA GLY A 39 -12.63 -18.57 -1.21
C GLY A 39 -11.33 -19.35 -1.17
N THR A 40 -10.88 -19.81 -2.34
CA THR A 40 -9.59 -20.49 -2.52
C THR A 40 -8.56 -19.56 -3.15
N LEU A 41 -7.28 -19.83 -2.88
CA LEU A 41 -6.18 -19.18 -3.60
C LEU A 41 -6.26 -19.53 -5.10
N THR A 42 -5.89 -18.57 -5.94
CA THR A 42 -5.90 -18.71 -7.40
C THR A 42 -4.78 -19.65 -7.84
N ASP A 43 -5.14 -20.72 -8.56
CA ASP A 43 -4.22 -21.72 -9.12
C ASP A 43 -4.65 -22.08 -10.56
N PRO A 44 -3.81 -21.88 -11.60
CA PRO A 44 -2.45 -21.32 -11.53
C PRO A 44 -2.45 -19.84 -11.11
N PRO A 45 -1.37 -19.35 -10.45
CA PRO A 45 -1.27 -17.95 -10.06
C PRO A 45 -1.47 -16.99 -11.23
N ALA A 46 -2.15 -15.88 -10.96
CA ALA A 46 -2.39 -14.83 -11.94
C ALA A 46 -1.07 -14.24 -12.44
N LYS A 47 -1.05 -13.89 -13.73
CA LYS A 47 0.04 -13.11 -14.32
C LYS A 47 -0.02 -11.68 -13.80
N ARG A 48 1.12 -10.99 -13.91
CA ARG A 48 1.25 -9.54 -13.66
C ARG A 48 0.06 -8.75 -14.25
N PRO A 49 -0.48 -7.74 -13.53
CA PRO A 49 -1.61 -6.96 -14.00
C PRO A 49 -1.24 -6.04 -15.18
N SER A 50 -2.26 -5.59 -15.90
CA SER A 50 -2.15 -4.75 -17.09
C SER A 50 -3.11 -3.55 -16.94
N PRO A 51 -2.71 -2.53 -16.15
CA PRO A 51 -3.61 -1.49 -15.70
C PRO A 51 -4.06 -0.59 -16.87
N GLN A 52 -5.37 -0.35 -16.94
CA GLN A 52 -5.98 0.36 -18.08
C GLN A 52 -5.75 1.88 -18.06
N VAL A 53 -5.33 2.43 -16.92
CA VAL A 53 -4.96 3.85 -16.76
C VAL A 53 -3.78 4.26 -17.65
N LEU A 54 -2.94 3.30 -18.05
CA LEU A 54 -1.85 3.55 -18.99
C LEU A 54 -2.31 3.32 -20.43
N ALA A 55 -1.92 4.22 -21.33
CA ALA A 55 -2.04 3.99 -22.77
C ALA A 55 -1.20 2.75 -23.20
N PRO A 56 -1.55 2.09 -24.32
CA PRO A 56 -0.99 0.77 -24.64
C PRO A 56 0.54 0.71 -24.80
N ALA A 57 1.20 1.80 -25.19
CA ALA A 57 2.65 1.84 -25.34
C ALA A 57 3.36 1.90 -23.98
N GLU A 58 2.90 2.79 -23.10
CA GLU A 58 3.36 2.96 -21.73
C GLU A 58 3.11 1.68 -20.93
N ARG A 59 1.92 1.10 -21.06
CA ARG A 59 1.54 -0.13 -20.35
C ARG A 59 2.46 -1.31 -20.65
N ARG A 60 2.92 -1.44 -21.90
CA ARG A 60 3.88 -2.49 -22.31
C ARG A 60 5.29 -2.27 -21.75
N ARG A 61 5.65 -1.04 -21.40
CA ARG A 61 6.99 -0.64 -20.93
C ARG A 61 7.06 -0.40 -19.43
N ALA A 62 5.90 -0.29 -18.77
CA ALA A 62 5.83 -0.13 -17.33
C ALA A 62 6.56 -1.28 -16.65
N PRO A 63 7.30 -1.04 -15.57
CA PRO A 63 7.82 -2.11 -14.74
C PRO A 63 6.74 -2.72 -13.84
N ASP A 64 7.08 -3.82 -13.17
CA ASP A 64 6.15 -4.58 -12.31
C ASP A 64 5.60 -3.72 -11.18
N THR A 65 6.45 -2.90 -10.55
CA THR A 65 6.09 -1.93 -9.50
C THR A 65 4.97 -0.99 -9.95
N VAL A 66 5.16 -0.33 -11.09
CA VAL A 66 4.17 0.59 -11.69
C VAL A 66 2.89 -0.16 -12.04
N ALA A 67 2.97 -1.33 -12.67
CA ALA A 67 1.75 -2.06 -13.02
C ALA A 67 0.94 -2.49 -11.80
N LEU A 68 1.59 -2.99 -10.76
CA LEU A 68 0.93 -3.37 -9.51
C LEU A 68 0.26 -2.19 -8.84
N ALA A 69 1.03 -1.10 -8.64
CA ALA A 69 0.55 0.08 -7.94
C ALA A 69 -0.66 0.70 -8.64
N LEU A 70 -0.61 0.84 -9.96
CA LEU A 70 -1.71 1.41 -10.75
C LEU A 70 -2.95 0.51 -10.79
N GLU A 71 -2.78 -0.81 -10.75
CA GLU A 71 -3.91 -1.76 -10.71
C GLU A 71 -4.72 -1.58 -9.43
N VAL A 72 -4.07 -1.60 -8.27
CA VAL A 72 -4.77 -1.44 -6.99
C VAL A 72 -5.26 0.00 -6.78
N ALA A 73 -4.52 1.01 -7.25
CA ALA A 73 -4.96 2.40 -7.21
C ALA A 73 -6.27 2.61 -8.00
N ALA A 74 -6.33 2.08 -9.23
CA ALA A 74 -7.53 2.16 -10.07
C ALA A 74 -8.71 1.43 -9.43
N ALA A 75 -8.48 0.24 -8.87
CA ALA A 75 -9.51 -0.54 -8.18
C ALA A 75 -10.04 0.19 -6.93
N ALA A 76 -9.15 0.80 -6.12
CA ALA A 76 -9.53 1.55 -4.93
C ALA A 76 -10.37 2.77 -5.28
N MET A 77 -9.93 3.55 -6.27
CA MET A 77 -10.69 4.72 -6.75
C MET A 77 -12.06 4.33 -7.28
N ALA A 78 -12.13 3.29 -8.13
CA ALA A 78 -13.40 2.81 -8.67
C ALA A 78 -14.37 2.36 -7.57
N SER A 79 -13.89 1.64 -6.56
CA SER A 79 -14.71 1.17 -5.44
C SER A 79 -15.16 2.31 -4.51
N SER A 80 -14.30 3.30 -4.26
CA SER A 80 -14.62 4.50 -3.49
C SER A 80 -15.62 5.44 -4.18
N GLY A 81 -15.79 5.32 -5.50
CA GLY A 81 -16.63 6.21 -6.29
C GLY A 81 -16.07 7.62 -6.48
N ARG A 82 -14.82 7.86 -6.08
CA ARG A 82 -14.17 9.17 -6.20
C ARG A 82 -13.52 9.36 -7.57
N ASN A 83 -13.40 10.61 -7.99
CA ASN A 83 -12.69 10.96 -9.21
C ASN A 83 -11.17 10.98 -8.95
N ALA A 84 -10.43 10.13 -9.67
CA ALA A 84 -8.98 10.00 -9.50
C ALA A 84 -8.19 11.28 -9.85
N ALA A 85 -8.77 12.19 -10.62
CA ALA A 85 -8.13 13.47 -10.95
C ALA A 85 -8.11 14.48 -9.79
N ASP A 86 -8.96 14.26 -8.77
CA ASP A 86 -9.21 15.25 -7.71
C ASP A 86 -8.66 14.81 -6.33
N VAL A 87 -8.19 13.57 -6.20
CA VAL A 87 -7.81 12.99 -4.90
C VAL A 87 -6.30 13.02 -4.71
N PRO A 88 -5.79 13.71 -3.67
CA PRO A 88 -4.40 13.59 -3.23
C PRO A 88 -3.97 12.14 -3.06
N CYS A 89 -2.74 11.81 -3.43
CA CYS A 89 -2.28 10.43 -3.43
C CYS A 89 -0.90 10.24 -2.84
N LEU A 90 -0.75 9.15 -2.11
CA LEU A 90 0.48 8.74 -1.46
C LEU A 90 0.81 7.31 -1.87
N PHE A 91 1.99 7.13 -2.44
CA PHE A 91 2.49 5.84 -2.86
C PHE A 91 3.62 5.42 -1.93
N THR A 92 3.62 4.18 -1.46
CA THR A 92 4.62 3.67 -0.52
C THR A 92 5.21 2.36 -1.00
N SER A 93 6.53 2.24 -0.87
CA SER A 93 7.31 1.04 -1.22
C SER A 93 8.60 1.05 -0.41
N ALA A 94 9.01 -0.10 0.10
CA ALA A 94 10.26 -0.22 0.86
C ALA A 94 11.50 -0.01 -0.01
N HIS A 95 11.42 -0.37 -1.29
CA HIS A 95 12.60 -0.47 -2.13
C HIS A 95 12.49 0.21 -3.50
N GLY A 96 11.30 0.64 -3.89
CA GLY A 96 11.02 1.05 -5.26
C GLY A 96 11.26 -0.11 -6.23
N ASP A 97 11.77 0.20 -7.43
CA ASP A 97 12.01 -0.83 -8.44
C ASP A 97 13.41 -1.46 -8.35
N LEU A 98 13.48 -2.56 -7.60
CA LEU A 98 14.71 -3.32 -7.40
C LEU A 98 15.29 -3.92 -8.70
N SER A 99 14.43 -4.32 -9.64
CA SER A 99 14.87 -4.90 -10.92
C SER A 99 15.53 -3.85 -11.81
N ILE A 100 15.01 -2.63 -11.80
CA ILE A 100 15.63 -1.50 -12.48
C ILE A 100 16.94 -1.14 -11.78
N ASN A 101 16.97 -1.06 -10.45
CA ASN A 101 18.21 -0.75 -9.72
C ASN A 101 19.33 -1.74 -10.02
N ASP A 102 19.05 -3.05 -10.04
CA ASP A 102 20.02 -4.07 -10.45
C ASP A 102 20.53 -3.86 -11.88
N TYR A 103 19.64 -3.59 -12.84
CA TYR A 103 20.02 -3.26 -14.20
C TYR A 103 20.90 -2.01 -14.28
N MET A 104 20.56 -0.95 -13.55
CA MET A 104 21.27 0.32 -13.57
C MET A 104 22.70 0.13 -13.07
N CYS A 105 22.85 -0.50 -11.90
CA CYS A 105 24.16 -0.79 -11.31
C CYS A 105 24.99 -1.71 -12.21
N SER A 106 24.40 -2.79 -12.73
CA SER A 106 25.10 -3.73 -13.62
C SER A 106 25.56 -3.08 -14.91
N THR A 107 24.72 -2.22 -15.52
CA THR A 107 25.06 -1.50 -16.75
C THR A 107 26.18 -0.49 -16.50
N LEU A 108 26.10 0.28 -15.42
CA LEU A 108 27.15 1.24 -15.05
C LEU A 108 28.49 0.56 -14.72
N ALA A 109 28.46 -0.62 -14.12
CA ALA A 109 29.68 -1.38 -13.81
C ALA A 109 30.36 -1.98 -15.06
N THR A 110 29.60 -2.22 -16.13
CA THR A 110 30.08 -2.96 -17.32
C THR A 110 30.28 -2.07 -18.55
N ASP A 111 29.24 -1.34 -18.98
CA ASP A 111 29.29 -0.37 -20.07
C ASP A 111 28.31 0.79 -19.82
N PRO A 112 28.77 1.88 -19.15
CA PRO A 112 27.92 3.02 -18.81
C PRO A 112 27.18 3.66 -19.99
N LYS A 113 27.69 3.52 -21.23
CA LYS A 113 27.07 4.14 -22.42
C LYS A 113 25.81 3.43 -22.87
N MET A 114 25.56 2.21 -22.38
CA MET A 114 24.40 1.38 -22.71
C MET A 114 23.19 1.63 -21.81
N LEU A 115 23.24 2.64 -20.95
CA LEU A 115 22.17 2.96 -20.03
C LEU A 115 20.90 3.39 -20.77
N SER A 116 19.81 2.65 -20.56
CA SER A 116 18.52 2.97 -21.16
C SER A 116 17.89 4.21 -20.49
N PRO A 117 17.56 5.28 -21.25
CA PRO A 117 16.86 6.44 -20.70
C PRO A 117 15.50 6.08 -20.08
N THR A 118 14.78 5.13 -20.67
CA THR A 118 13.48 4.66 -20.14
C THR A 118 13.65 3.96 -18.81
N LYS A 119 14.66 3.09 -18.65
CA LYS A 119 14.91 2.45 -17.35
C LYS A 119 15.39 3.45 -16.31
N PHE A 120 16.20 4.42 -16.70
CA PHE A 120 16.61 5.50 -15.80
C PHE A 120 15.40 6.32 -15.31
N HIS A 121 14.47 6.70 -16.18
CA HIS A 121 13.25 7.40 -15.76
C HIS A 121 12.42 6.60 -14.76
N ASN A 122 12.40 5.27 -14.90
CA ASN A 122 11.67 4.37 -14.01
C ASN A 122 12.48 3.97 -12.75
N SER A 123 13.69 4.51 -12.55
CA SER A 123 14.55 4.19 -11.39
C SER A 123 14.24 5.04 -10.15
N VAL A 124 13.55 6.17 -10.33
CA VAL A 124 13.15 7.02 -9.21
C VAL A 124 12.01 6.37 -8.44
N HIS A 125 12.02 6.50 -7.11
CA HIS A 125 11.02 5.89 -6.23
C HIS A 125 9.59 6.35 -6.54
N ASN A 126 9.44 7.63 -6.93
CA ASN A 126 8.16 8.23 -7.28
C ASN A 126 7.68 7.89 -8.70
N ALA A 127 8.30 6.95 -9.43
CA ALA A 127 7.87 6.61 -10.79
C ALA A 127 6.39 6.16 -10.83
N ALA A 128 5.94 5.32 -9.89
CA ALA A 128 4.57 4.83 -9.86
C ALA A 128 3.53 5.96 -9.67
N VAL A 129 3.78 6.89 -8.73
CA VAL A 129 2.87 8.04 -8.53
C VAL A 129 2.92 9.02 -9.71
N GLY A 130 4.08 9.18 -10.36
CA GLY A 130 4.19 9.94 -11.60
C GLY A 130 3.33 9.36 -12.73
N TYR A 131 3.38 8.04 -12.93
CA TYR A 131 2.51 7.38 -13.91
C TYR A 131 1.03 7.49 -13.55
N TRP A 132 0.68 7.42 -12.26
CA TRP A 132 -0.69 7.57 -11.79
C TRP A 132 -1.23 8.95 -12.13
N THR A 133 -0.54 10.00 -11.67
CA THR A 133 -0.96 11.39 -11.86
C THR A 133 -1.06 11.78 -13.34
N ILE A 134 -0.10 11.34 -14.17
CA ILE A 134 -0.18 11.54 -15.63
C ILE A 134 -1.38 10.78 -16.23
N GLY A 135 -1.58 9.52 -15.84
CA GLY A 135 -2.63 8.67 -16.40
C GLY A 135 -4.05 9.09 -15.99
N THR A 136 -4.21 9.68 -14.82
CA THR A 136 -5.50 10.17 -14.31
C THR A 136 -5.72 11.66 -14.52
N GLY A 137 -4.68 12.41 -14.93
CA GLY A 137 -4.72 13.86 -15.01
C GLY A 137 -4.78 14.53 -13.62
N CYS A 138 -4.38 13.83 -12.56
CA CYS A 138 -4.43 14.34 -11.20
C CYS A 138 -3.40 15.45 -10.98
N MET A 139 -3.90 16.63 -10.58
CA MET A 139 -3.10 17.81 -10.24
C MET A 139 -3.05 18.08 -8.73
N ALA A 140 -3.72 17.25 -7.92
CA ALA A 140 -3.68 17.33 -6.48
C ALA A 140 -2.29 16.94 -5.92
N ALA A 141 -2.08 17.15 -4.62
CA ALA A 141 -0.84 16.77 -3.97
C ALA A 141 -0.53 15.28 -4.16
N SER A 142 0.72 14.97 -4.49
CA SER A 142 1.18 13.59 -4.65
C SER A 142 2.53 13.39 -3.98
N ASN A 143 2.70 12.25 -3.29
CA ASN A 143 3.94 11.93 -2.60
C ASN A 143 4.31 10.46 -2.75
N ALA A 144 5.60 10.16 -2.54
CA ALA A 144 6.15 8.81 -2.52
C ALA A 144 7.04 8.60 -1.29
N VAL A 145 6.72 7.61 -0.46
CA VAL A 145 7.35 7.40 0.86
C VAL A 145 8.03 6.03 0.93
N SER A 146 9.15 5.99 1.64
CA SER A 146 9.83 4.75 1.99
C SER A 146 10.31 4.82 3.44
N ALA A 147 10.02 3.76 4.19
CA ALA A 147 10.49 3.54 5.57
C ALA A 147 10.96 2.09 5.76
N PHE A 148 11.58 1.51 4.72
CA PHE A 148 12.03 0.10 4.70
C PHE A 148 10.85 -0.84 5.02
N GLU A 149 11.01 -1.79 5.95
CA GLU A 149 9.97 -2.72 6.39
C GLU A 149 8.70 -2.00 6.88
N HIS A 150 8.81 -0.79 7.42
CA HIS A 150 7.69 -0.02 7.97
C HIS A 150 6.97 0.87 6.95
N SER A 151 7.27 0.72 5.66
CA SER A 151 6.78 1.63 4.61
C SER A 151 5.26 1.70 4.54
N PHE A 152 4.56 0.58 4.71
CA PHE A 152 3.09 0.60 4.71
C PHE A 152 2.53 1.42 5.88
N ALA A 153 3.04 1.17 7.09
CA ALA A 153 2.60 1.85 8.31
C ALA A 153 2.90 3.36 8.26
N ALA A 154 4.10 3.73 7.79
CA ALA A 154 4.47 5.13 7.60
C ALA A 154 3.58 5.82 6.56
N GLY A 155 3.28 5.13 5.46
CA GLY A 155 2.35 5.64 4.44
C GLY A 155 0.94 5.83 4.98
N LEU A 156 0.42 4.87 5.74
CA LEU A 156 -0.91 5.00 6.35
C LEU A 156 -0.98 6.13 7.38
N PHE A 157 0.08 6.30 8.18
CA PHE A 157 0.18 7.41 9.12
C PHE A 157 0.17 8.76 8.39
N GLU A 158 0.96 8.92 7.34
CA GLU A 158 0.98 10.16 6.54
C GLU A 158 -0.37 10.44 5.87
N ALA A 159 -1.01 9.43 5.28
CA ALA A 159 -2.35 9.57 4.69
C ALA A 159 -3.40 9.98 5.74
N ALA A 160 -3.34 9.40 6.94
CA ALA A 160 -4.23 9.76 8.04
C ALA A 160 -4.00 11.19 8.54
N VAL A 161 -2.74 11.61 8.70
CA VAL A 161 -2.38 12.98 9.09
C VAL A 161 -2.85 13.99 8.04
N GLN A 162 -2.59 13.74 6.76
CA GLN A 162 -3.01 14.64 5.68
C GLN A 162 -4.53 14.73 5.59
N CYS A 163 -5.22 13.58 5.62
CA CYS A 163 -6.69 13.53 5.59
C CYS A 163 -7.32 14.31 6.76
N ALA A 164 -6.77 14.13 7.97
CA ALA A 164 -7.25 14.81 9.17
C ALA A 164 -6.96 16.32 9.17
N ALA A 165 -5.82 16.75 8.61
CA ALA A 165 -5.40 18.15 8.60
C ALA A 165 -6.11 18.96 7.51
N ASP A 166 -6.22 18.38 6.31
CA ASP A 166 -6.75 19.08 5.13
C ASP A 166 -8.26 18.87 4.97
N HIS A 167 -8.86 17.94 5.72
CA HIS A 167 -10.26 17.54 5.58
C HIS A 167 -10.61 17.09 4.15
N GLU A 168 -9.66 16.41 3.50
CA GLU A 168 -9.80 15.87 2.14
C GLU A 168 -9.49 14.36 2.12
N PRO A 169 -10.08 13.59 1.19
CA PRO A 169 -9.73 12.19 1.02
C PRO A 169 -8.29 12.03 0.51
N VAL A 170 -7.59 10.96 0.93
CA VAL A 170 -6.25 10.63 0.45
C VAL A 170 -6.21 9.18 -0.01
N LEU A 171 -5.77 8.95 -1.25
CA LEU A 171 -5.48 7.62 -1.76
C LEU A 171 -4.12 7.14 -1.24
N LEU A 172 -4.10 6.02 -0.53
CA LEU A 172 -2.87 5.31 -0.15
C LEU A 172 -2.68 4.10 -1.06
N VAL A 173 -1.47 3.93 -1.61
CA VAL A 173 -1.07 2.78 -2.42
C VAL A 173 0.23 2.19 -1.90
N GLY A 174 0.21 0.95 -1.44
CA GLY A 174 1.40 0.19 -1.06
C GLY A 174 1.75 -0.86 -2.10
N TYR A 175 3.02 -0.99 -2.48
CA TYR A 175 3.46 -2.01 -3.43
C TYR A 175 4.92 -2.38 -3.21
N ASP A 176 5.24 -3.65 -3.42
CA ASP A 176 6.62 -4.11 -3.55
C ASP A 176 6.69 -5.35 -4.46
N THR A 177 7.87 -5.55 -5.02
CA THR A 177 8.20 -6.62 -5.98
C THR A 177 9.36 -7.47 -5.48
N PRO A 178 9.56 -8.70 -6.00
CA PRO A 178 10.70 -9.51 -5.59
C PRO A 178 12.04 -8.82 -5.87
N THR A 179 13.00 -9.09 -5.01
CA THR A 179 14.41 -8.79 -5.21
C THR A 179 14.97 -9.58 -6.38
N MET A 180 15.97 -9.01 -7.05
CA MET A 180 16.68 -9.63 -8.17
C MET A 180 18.18 -9.41 -8.02
N GLY A 181 18.98 -10.32 -8.59
CA GLY A 181 20.43 -10.17 -8.67
C GLY A 181 21.12 -10.09 -7.29
N PRO A 182 22.20 -9.32 -7.15
CA PRO A 182 22.95 -9.19 -5.91
C PRO A 182 22.14 -8.65 -4.72
N LEU A 183 21.05 -7.91 -4.98
CA LEU A 183 20.22 -7.32 -3.91
C LEU A 183 19.49 -8.37 -3.07
N THR A 184 19.34 -9.59 -3.58
CA THR A 184 18.84 -10.75 -2.82
C THR A 184 19.70 -11.11 -1.60
N SER A 185 20.95 -10.62 -1.52
CA SER A 185 21.83 -10.84 -0.36
C SER A 185 21.64 -9.85 0.78
N VAL A 186 20.87 -8.78 0.57
CA VAL A 186 20.71 -7.68 1.55
C VAL A 186 19.27 -7.42 1.98
N THR A 187 18.28 -7.86 1.20
CA THR A 187 16.85 -7.75 1.55
C THR A 187 16.09 -8.98 1.07
N ASP A 188 15.12 -9.43 1.88
CA ASP A 188 14.26 -10.57 1.56
C ASP A 188 12.89 -10.06 1.07
N SER A 189 12.75 -9.97 -0.25
CA SER A 189 11.46 -9.74 -0.92
C SER A 189 11.34 -10.75 -2.06
N ARG A 190 10.27 -11.54 -2.04
CA ARG A 190 10.13 -12.80 -2.80
C ARG A 190 8.91 -12.85 -3.71
N GLY A 191 7.99 -11.88 -3.61
CA GLY A 191 6.77 -11.89 -4.39
C GLY A 191 6.18 -10.52 -4.67
N LEU A 192 5.13 -10.55 -5.48
CA LEU A 192 4.34 -9.38 -5.86
C LEU A 192 3.19 -9.22 -4.86
N LEU A 193 3.14 -8.06 -4.20
CA LEU A 193 2.03 -7.67 -3.34
C LEU A 193 1.80 -6.17 -3.49
N ALA A 194 0.54 -5.80 -3.75
CA ALA A 194 0.10 -4.43 -3.70
C ALA A 194 -1.25 -4.32 -3.00
N VAL A 195 -1.45 -3.18 -2.36
CA VAL A 195 -2.65 -2.83 -1.62
C VAL A 195 -2.97 -1.36 -1.86
N ALA A 196 -4.25 -1.00 -1.83
CA ALA A 196 -4.65 0.40 -1.82
C ALA A 196 -5.95 0.59 -1.03
N LEU A 197 -6.15 1.79 -0.52
CA LEU A 197 -7.38 2.23 0.11
C LEU A 197 -7.47 3.75 0.06
N VAL A 198 -8.67 4.29 0.22
CA VAL A 198 -8.86 5.73 0.42
C VAL A 198 -9.15 5.98 1.89
N VAL A 199 -8.38 6.89 2.49
CA VAL A 199 -8.65 7.45 3.82
C VAL A 199 -9.52 8.69 3.61
N ALA A 200 -10.69 8.74 4.25
CA ALA A 200 -11.66 9.82 4.10
C ALA A 200 -11.97 10.50 5.46
N PRO A 201 -12.21 11.82 5.47
CA PRO A 201 -12.49 12.56 6.69
C PRO A 201 -13.94 12.43 7.17
N GLU A 202 -14.85 12.03 6.27
CA GLU A 202 -16.28 11.90 6.53
C GLU A 202 -16.81 10.55 6.05
N ARG A 203 -17.86 10.06 6.71
CA ARG A 203 -18.57 8.85 6.31
C ARG A 203 -19.36 9.10 5.02
N THR A 204 -19.29 8.16 4.09
CA THR A 204 -20.09 8.12 2.88
C THR A 204 -20.84 6.78 2.76
N GLU A 205 -21.67 6.65 1.73
CA GLU A 205 -22.27 5.36 1.35
C GLU A 205 -21.26 4.29 0.91
N ARG A 206 -20.01 4.69 0.60
CA ARG A 206 -18.92 3.80 0.16
C ARG A 206 -17.96 3.43 1.27
N THR A 207 -18.14 4.00 2.46
CA THR A 207 -17.33 3.66 3.63
C THR A 207 -17.52 2.19 3.99
N VAL A 208 -16.40 1.48 4.20
CA VAL A 208 -16.39 0.07 4.63
C VAL A 208 -16.04 -0.09 6.11
N ALA A 209 -15.34 0.88 6.68
CA ALA A 209 -14.99 0.92 8.11
C ALA A 209 -14.68 2.35 8.52
N SER A 210 -14.88 2.64 9.80
CA SER A 210 -14.24 3.78 10.48
C SER A 210 -13.05 3.29 11.29
N PHE A 211 -12.10 4.18 11.57
CA PHE A 211 -10.98 3.87 12.45
C PHE A 211 -10.57 5.03 13.33
N GLU A 212 -10.29 4.70 14.59
CA GLU A 212 -9.49 5.53 15.48
C GLU A 212 -8.01 5.16 15.31
N TRP A 213 -7.13 6.15 15.44
CA TRP A 213 -5.70 5.95 15.28
C TRP A 213 -4.92 6.71 16.35
N SER A 214 -3.75 6.20 16.72
CA SER A 214 -2.82 6.89 17.60
C SER A 214 -1.39 6.43 17.30
N LEU A 215 -0.43 7.29 17.64
CA LEU A 215 0.98 6.93 17.63
C LEU A 215 1.40 6.59 19.06
N GLU A 216 1.84 5.36 19.29
CA GLU A 216 2.27 4.88 20.60
C GLU A 216 3.78 4.64 20.62
N GLY A 217 4.42 5.07 21.71
CA GLY A 217 5.81 4.74 21.99
C GLY A 217 5.90 3.46 22.81
N ASP A 218 6.63 2.46 22.29
CA ASP A 218 6.93 1.21 23.00
C ASP A 218 8.37 0.78 22.74
N ALA A 219 8.96 0.08 23.69
CA ALA A 219 10.25 -0.57 23.51
C ALA A 219 10.06 -1.81 22.63
N ALA A 220 10.37 -1.67 21.33
CA ALA A 220 10.22 -2.69 20.30
C ALA A 220 8.77 -3.06 19.96
N PRO A 221 8.04 -2.15 19.27
CA PRO A 221 6.68 -2.42 18.81
C PRO A 221 6.65 -3.67 17.93
N LYS A 222 5.60 -4.49 18.09
CA LYS A 222 5.40 -5.73 17.31
C LYS A 222 4.19 -5.58 16.40
N PRO A 223 4.29 -5.98 15.12
CA PRO A 223 3.15 -5.94 14.22
C PRO A 223 2.08 -6.95 14.65
N THR A 224 0.81 -6.58 14.51
CA THR A 224 -0.29 -7.53 14.69
C THR A 224 -0.19 -8.64 13.64
N ALA A 225 -0.13 -9.89 14.08
CA ALA A 225 -0.01 -11.04 13.18
C ALA A 225 -1.32 -11.33 12.43
N PRO A 226 -1.27 -11.73 11.14
CA PRO A 226 -2.46 -12.17 10.40
C PRO A 226 -3.03 -13.49 10.92
N ARG A 227 -4.36 -13.65 10.88
CA ARG A 227 -5.12 -14.75 11.51
C ARG A 227 -5.70 -15.76 10.53
N SER A 228 -5.95 -15.39 9.29
CA SER A 228 -6.51 -16.24 8.25
C SER A 228 -5.43 -17.12 7.62
N ALA A 229 -5.83 -18.28 7.12
CA ALA A 229 -4.92 -19.18 6.42
C ALA A 229 -4.33 -18.51 5.17
N ALA A 230 -5.15 -17.76 4.42
CA ALA A 230 -4.72 -17.05 3.23
C ALA A 230 -3.68 -15.97 3.53
N ALA A 231 -3.91 -15.09 4.52
CA ALA A 231 -2.95 -14.06 4.88
C ALA A 231 -1.62 -14.63 5.40
N ARG A 232 -1.66 -15.74 6.15
CA ARG A 232 -0.44 -16.44 6.60
C ARG A 232 0.47 -16.90 5.44
N THR A 233 -0.07 -17.17 4.26
CA THR A 233 0.75 -17.54 3.09
C THR A 233 1.60 -16.38 2.56
N LEU A 234 1.28 -15.14 2.95
CA LEU A 234 1.95 -13.92 2.50
C LEU A 234 2.87 -13.31 3.58
N VAL A 235 2.93 -13.90 4.78
CA VAL A 235 3.82 -13.39 5.84
C VAL A 235 5.27 -13.43 5.36
N GLY A 236 5.95 -12.28 5.41
CA GLY A 236 7.32 -12.14 4.94
C GLY A 236 7.48 -12.36 3.43
N ILE A 237 6.42 -12.20 2.63
CA ILE A 237 6.55 -12.25 1.16
C ILE A 237 7.34 -11.05 0.65
N ASN A 238 7.08 -9.87 1.20
CA ASN A 238 7.78 -8.61 1.00
C ASN A 238 7.33 -7.62 2.10
N PRO A 239 7.92 -6.40 2.17
CA PRO A 239 7.56 -5.40 3.18
C PRO A 239 6.09 -4.96 3.22
N MET A 240 5.34 -5.09 2.11
CA MET A 240 3.90 -4.78 2.12
C MET A 240 3.06 -5.80 2.88
N ALA A 241 3.64 -6.90 3.35
CA ALA A 241 2.98 -7.86 4.23
C ALA A 241 2.51 -7.22 5.56
N ASP A 242 3.06 -6.07 5.97
CA ASP A 242 2.58 -5.29 7.12
C ASP A 242 1.13 -4.82 6.95
N ALA A 243 0.63 -4.73 5.72
CA ALA A 243 -0.77 -4.40 5.44
C ALA A 243 -1.76 -5.54 5.75
N LEU A 244 -1.29 -6.79 5.90
CA LEU A 244 -2.15 -7.97 5.93
C LEU A 244 -3.15 -7.95 7.09
N SER A 245 -2.73 -7.51 8.27
CA SER A 245 -3.61 -7.46 9.45
C SER A 245 -4.76 -6.46 9.27
N LEU A 246 -4.49 -5.31 8.66
CA LEU A 246 -5.51 -4.32 8.29
C LEU A 246 -6.46 -4.86 7.23
N PHE A 247 -5.95 -5.37 6.11
CA PHE A 247 -6.80 -5.90 5.03
C PHE A 247 -7.59 -7.13 5.44
N GLU A 248 -7.05 -7.98 6.31
CA GLU A 248 -7.82 -9.07 6.90
C GLU A 248 -8.93 -8.56 7.81
N ALA A 249 -8.67 -7.54 8.63
CA ALA A 249 -9.70 -6.96 9.50
C ALA A 249 -10.81 -6.27 8.69
N LEU A 250 -10.47 -5.61 7.59
CA LEU A 250 -11.43 -5.03 6.63
C LEU A 250 -12.23 -6.11 5.88
N ALA A 251 -11.64 -7.29 5.69
CA ALA A 251 -12.36 -8.41 5.10
C ALA A 251 -13.39 -8.98 6.07
N GLN A 252 -13.16 -9.04 7.38
CA GLN A 252 -14.11 -9.65 8.33
C GLN A 252 -15.32 -8.76 8.60
N ALA A 253 -16.53 -9.31 8.54
CA ALA A 253 -17.77 -8.58 8.86
C ALA A 253 -18.13 -8.60 10.35
N GLU A 254 -17.65 -9.60 11.11
CA GLU A 254 -18.01 -9.81 12.52
C GLU A 254 -16.79 -10.29 13.33
N GLY A 255 -16.62 -9.79 14.57
CA GLY A 255 -15.61 -10.29 15.53
C GLY A 255 -14.20 -9.68 15.45
N SER A 256 -13.96 -8.73 14.54
CA SER A 256 -12.76 -7.87 14.51
C SER A 256 -12.98 -6.52 15.19
N GLU A 257 -14.21 -6.21 15.63
CA GLU A 257 -14.55 -4.92 16.23
C GLU A 257 -13.71 -4.64 17.48
N GLY A 258 -13.05 -3.48 17.48
CA GLY A 258 -12.33 -2.98 18.65
C GLY A 258 -11.03 -3.71 18.99
N VAL A 259 -10.62 -4.74 18.24
CA VAL A 259 -9.29 -5.37 18.43
C VAL A 259 -8.23 -4.43 17.83
N PRO A 260 -7.26 -3.95 18.64
CA PRO A 260 -6.23 -3.05 18.12
C PRO A 260 -5.34 -3.74 17.09
N ILE A 261 -5.03 -3.01 16.02
CA ILE A 261 -4.04 -3.38 15.02
C ILE A 261 -2.81 -2.51 15.26
N GLU A 262 -1.68 -3.14 15.54
CA GLU A 262 -0.38 -2.49 15.73
C GLU A 262 0.42 -2.58 14.43
N LEU A 263 0.84 -1.43 13.92
CA LEU A 263 1.69 -1.30 12.75
C LEU A 263 2.95 -0.50 13.13
N PRO A 264 4.10 -1.14 13.34
CA PRO A 264 5.34 -0.43 13.63
C PRO A 264 5.68 0.58 12.53
N VAL A 265 5.92 1.84 12.91
CA VAL A 265 6.41 2.89 11.99
C VAL A 265 7.92 3.13 12.17
N SER A 266 8.49 2.67 13.28
CA SER A 266 9.93 2.68 13.57
C SER A 266 10.26 1.66 14.67
N SER A 267 11.54 1.59 15.06
CA SER A 267 12.00 0.76 16.18
C SER A 267 11.43 1.15 17.56
N ALA A 268 10.80 2.32 17.69
CA ALA A 268 10.29 2.83 18.96
C ALA A 268 8.82 3.29 18.90
N LEU A 269 8.19 3.24 17.73
CA LEU A 269 6.84 3.79 17.51
C LEU A 269 5.98 2.81 16.72
N ALA A 270 4.72 2.67 17.15
CA ALA A 270 3.68 1.96 16.42
C ALA A 270 2.49 2.87 16.13
N LEU A 271 1.95 2.76 14.92
CA LEU A 271 0.62 3.22 14.58
C LEU A 271 -0.38 2.18 15.09
N ARG A 272 -1.14 2.54 16.13
CA ARG A 272 -2.25 1.73 16.63
C ARG A 272 -3.54 2.15 15.94
N LEU A 273 -4.28 1.17 15.43
CA LEU A 273 -5.59 1.38 14.81
C LEU A 273 -6.68 0.61 15.57
N ARG A 274 -7.88 1.16 15.65
CA ARG A 274 -9.09 0.45 16.08
C ARG A 274 -10.17 0.63 15.04
N LEU A 275 -10.57 -0.48 14.42
CA LEU A 275 -11.59 -0.48 13.38
C LEU A 275 -12.98 -0.69 13.97
N SER A 276 -13.95 0.04 13.44
CA SER A 276 -15.38 -0.21 13.62
C SER A 276 -16.02 -0.38 12.23
N PRO A 277 -16.49 -1.58 11.88
CA PRO A 277 -17.23 -1.84 10.65
C PRO A 277 -18.42 -0.91 10.51
N THR A 278 -18.78 -0.59 9.27
CA THR A 278 -20.08 0.03 9.00
C THR A 278 -21.17 -1.03 9.00
N ALA A 279 -22.09 -0.94 9.96
CA ALA A 279 -23.36 -1.67 9.97
C ALA A 279 -24.20 -1.40 8.72
#